data_AF-A0A1A0JEN8-F1
#
_entry.id   AF-A0A1A0JEN8-F1
#
_cell.length_a   1.000
_cell.length_b   1.000
_cell.length_c   1.000
_cell.angle_alpha   90.00
_cell.angle_beta   90.00
_cell.angle_gamma   90.00
#
_symmetry.space_group_name_H-M   'P 1'
#
loop_
_entity.id
_entity.type
_entity.pdbx_description
1 polymer ?
#
loop_
_entity_poly.entity_id
_entity_poly.type
_entity_poly.pdbx_seq_one_letter_code
_entity_poly.pdbx_strand_id
1 'polypeptide(L)'
;MSGRLVAESRDTISVRVAEGIWTLHRDDVLQLRDGSPDAGTGAAERPVLVWIRPGATADFTQQRRIQLTERPLTLPPRPSPAVGDDLLARLTDQWARRLDVTPAPGAAGATVSYSQTRSGGGSDDGTACDSLD
;
A
#
# COMPACT_ATOMS: atom_id res chain seq x y z
N MET A 1 -16.04 -12.42 21.05
CA MET A 1 -16.45 -11.74 19.80
C MET A 1 -17.67 -12.44 19.23
N SER A 2 -18.65 -11.72 18.69
CA SER A 2 -19.83 -12.28 18.02
C SER A 2 -19.85 -11.84 16.56
N GLY A 3 -20.27 -12.71 15.65
CA GLY A 3 -20.40 -12.37 14.23
C GLY A 3 -20.92 -13.54 13.41
N ARG A 4 -20.67 -13.53 12.11
CA ARG A 4 -21.00 -14.64 11.19
C ARG A 4 -19.74 -15.31 10.69
N LEU A 5 -19.66 -16.62 10.78
CA LEU A 5 -18.57 -17.38 10.18
C LEU A 5 -18.72 -17.37 8.67
N VAL A 6 -17.69 -16.88 7.97
CA VAL A 6 -17.69 -16.75 6.51
C VAL A 6 -16.65 -17.63 5.82
N ALA A 7 -15.60 -18.02 6.55
CA ALA A 7 -14.63 -19.02 6.10
C ALA A 7 -14.02 -19.73 7.31
N GLU A 8 -13.75 -21.02 7.15
CA GLU A 8 -13.07 -21.84 8.14
C GLU A 8 -12.07 -22.73 7.39
N SER A 9 -10.80 -22.62 7.77
CA SER A 9 -9.72 -23.48 7.28
C SER A 9 -9.08 -24.21 8.46
N ARG A 10 -8.04 -25.00 8.17
CA ARG A 10 -7.23 -25.64 9.21
C ARG A 10 -6.58 -24.61 10.14
N ASP A 11 -6.06 -23.53 9.57
CA ASP A 11 -5.19 -22.60 10.27
C ASP A 11 -5.90 -21.29 10.64
N THR A 12 -7.03 -20.98 9.98
CA THR A 12 -7.71 -19.70 10.15
C THR A 12 -9.22 -19.80 10.26
N ILE A 13 -9.81 -18.84 10.96
CA ILE A 13 -11.25 -18.60 11.04
C ILE A 13 -11.52 -17.15 10.63
N SER A 14 -12.42 -16.95 9.68
CA SER A 14 -12.87 -15.61 9.28
C SER A 14 -14.30 -15.36 9.77
N VAL A 15 -14.48 -14.28 10.53
CA VAL A 15 -15.75 -13.87 11.12
C VAL A 15 -16.11 -12.48 10.63
N ARG A 16 -17.25 -12.39 9.93
CA ARG A 16 -17.86 -11.13 9.52
C ARG A 16 -18.59 -10.49 10.70
N VAL A 17 -18.26 -9.24 10.96
CA VAL A 17 -18.95 -8.33 11.90
C VAL A 17 -19.56 -7.17 11.11
N ALA A 18 -20.26 -6.25 11.78
CA ALA A 18 -20.92 -5.13 11.10
C ALA A 18 -19.91 -4.26 10.32
N GLU A 19 -18.70 -4.13 10.84
CA GLU A 19 -17.68 -3.24 10.31
C GLU A 19 -16.79 -3.91 9.24
N GLY A 20 -16.63 -5.22 9.25
CA GLY A 20 -15.63 -5.89 8.42
C GLY A 20 -15.49 -7.38 8.72
N ILE A 21 -14.33 -7.94 8.40
CA ILE A 21 -14.01 -9.36 8.62
C ILE A 21 -12.76 -9.45 9.48
N TRP A 22 -12.89 -10.13 10.62
CA TRP A 22 -11.76 -10.57 11.42
C TRP A 22 -11.27 -11.91 10.90
N THR A 23 -9.96 -12.06 10.70
CA THR A 23 -9.31 -13.34 10.41
C THR A 23 -8.39 -13.69 11.58
N LEU A 24 -8.67 -14.83 12.21
CA LEU A 24 -8.02 -15.29 13.44
C LEU A 24 -7.22 -16.55 13.13
N HIS A 25 -6.05 -16.71 13.74
CA HIS A 25 -5.36 -17.99 13.74
C HIS A 25 -6.09 -19.00 14.62
N ARG A 26 -6.16 -20.26 14.21
CA ARG A 26 -6.94 -21.31 14.89
C ARG A 26 -6.45 -21.56 16.31
N ASP A 27 -5.13 -21.52 16.52
CA ASP A 27 -4.51 -21.75 17.83
C ASP A 27 -4.80 -20.67 18.87
N ASP A 28 -5.28 -19.50 18.44
CA ASP A 28 -5.69 -18.41 19.32
C ASP A 28 -7.19 -18.42 19.64
N VAL A 29 -7.96 -19.30 18.99
CA VAL A 29 -9.38 -19.46 19.28
C VAL A 29 -9.57 -20.51 20.37
N LEU A 30 -9.90 -20.03 21.57
CA LEU A 30 -10.16 -20.86 22.74
C LEU A 30 -11.47 -21.65 22.61
N GLN A 31 -12.48 -21.04 21.98
CA GLN A 31 -13.78 -21.66 21.80
C GLN A 31 -14.54 -21.02 20.63
N LEU A 32 -15.22 -21.86 19.84
CA LEU A 32 -16.17 -21.46 18.81
C LEU A 32 -17.52 -22.10 19.12
N ARG A 33 -18.58 -21.30 19.25
CA ARG A 33 -19.96 -21.78 19.42
C ARG A 33 -20.86 -21.21 18.37
N ASP A 34 -21.85 -21.99 17.97
CA ASP A 34 -22.96 -21.49 17.17
C ASP A 34 -23.77 -20.47 17.97
N GLY A 35 -24.10 -19.36 17.32
CA GLY A 35 -25.01 -18.34 17.83
C GLY A 35 -26.46 -18.70 17.56
N SER A 36 -27.39 -17.93 18.13
CA SER A 36 -28.82 -18.09 17.83
C SER A 36 -29.08 -17.79 16.34
N PRO A 37 -29.89 -18.61 15.64
CA PRO A 37 -30.28 -18.30 14.28
C PRO A 37 -31.14 -17.03 14.26
N ASP A 38 -30.62 -15.95 13.68
CA ASP A 38 -31.45 -14.79 13.35
C ASP A 38 -32.29 -15.08 12.12
N ALA A 39 -33.59 -14.81 12.23
CA ALA A 39 -34.58 -14.99 11.18
C ALA A 39 -34.38 -13.94 10.07
N GLY A 40 -33.52 -14.21 9.08
CA GLY A 40 -33.45 -13.31 7.93
C GLY A 40 -32.35 -13.48 6.89
N THR A 41 -31.40 -14.40 7.05
CA THR A 41 -30.24 -14.47 6.12
C THR A 41 -29.90 -15.89 5.71
N GLY A 42 -29.71 -16.07 4.40
CA GLY A 42 -29.55 -17.36 3.71
C GLY A 42 -28.45 -18.26 4.27
N ALA A 43 -28.59 -19.55 3.96
CA ALA A 43 -27.89 -20.70 4.57
C ALA A 43 -26.35 -20.74 4.47
N ALA A 44 -25.68 -19.70 3.95
CA ALA A 44 -24.25 -19.74 3.65
C ALA A 44 -23.33 -19.30 4.80
N GLU A 45 -23.75 -18.33 5.63
CA GLU A 45 -22.93 -17.80 6.74
C GLU A 45 -23.62 -18.13 8.07
N ARG A 46 -22.98 -18.86 8.99
CA ARG A 46 -23.58 -19.24 10.29
C ARG A 46 -23.25 -18.26 11.40
N PRO A 47 -24.20 -17.88 12.29
CA PRO A 47 -23.91 -17.03 13.43
C PRO A 47 -22.98 -17.76 14.42
N VAL A 48 -21.98 -17.06 14.96
CA VAL A 48 -20.99 -17.63 15.89
C VAL A 48 -20.60 -16.68 17.02
N LEU A 49 -20.27 -17.28 18.17
CA LEU A 49 -19.57 -16.67 19.29
C LEU A 49 -18.16 -17.27 19.37
N VAL A 50 -17.15 -16.40 19.37
CA VAL A 50 -15.73 -16.76 19.39
C VAL A 50 -15.06 -16.22 20.65
N TRP A 51 -14.43 -17.10 21.41
CA TRP A 51 -13.54 -16.75 22.52
C TRP A 51 -12.11 -16.83 22.02
N ILE A 52 -11.36 -15.76 22.26
CA ILE A 52 -10.02 -15.55 21.71
C ILE A 52 -9.04 -15.45 22.88
N ARG A 53 -7.85 -16.03 22.74
CA ARG A 53 -6.77 -15.94 23.71
C ARG A 53 -6.42 -14.46 23.97
N PRO A 54 -6.28 -14.03 25.23
CA PRO A 54 -5.78 -12.69 25.53
C PRO A 54 -4.41 -12.46 24.90
N GLY A 55 -4.24 -11.33 24.19
CA GLY A 55 -2.98 -10.98 23.52
C GLY A 55 -2.80 -11.58 22.12
N ALA A 56 -3.78 -12.34 21.61
CA ALA A 56 -3.76 -12.83 20.23
C ALA A 56 -3.78 -11.68 19.21
N THR A 57 -3.02 -11.84 18.13
CA THR A 57 -3.06 -10.96 16.96
C THR A 57 -4.08 -11.49 15.95
N ALA A 58 -4.77 -10.59 15.26
CA ALA A 58 -5.74 -10.95 14.24
C ALA A 58 -5.74 -9.88 13.14
N ASP A 59 -6.00 -10.31 11.91
CA ASP A 59 -6.15 -9.39 10.78
C ASP A 59 -7.58 -8.88 10.72
N PHE A 60 -7.74 -7.59 10.47
CA PHE A 60 -9.03 -6.97 10.22
C PHE A 60 -9.07 -6.38 8.82
N THR A 61 -9.95 -6.92 7.99
CA THR A 61 -10.17 -6.43 6.63
C THR A 61 -11.52 -5.75 6.55
N GLN A 62 -11.51 -4.51 6.08
CA GLN A 62 -12.72 -3.70 5.88
C GLN A 62 -12.74 -3.11 4.48
N GLN A 63 -13.78 -3.42 3.74
CA GLN A 63 -13.99 -2.81 2.42
C GLN A 63 -14.57 -1.41 2.60
N ARG A 64 -13.87 -0.41 2.04
CA ARG A 64 -14.35 0.97 1.96
C ARG A 64 -14.45 1.41 0.51
N ARG A 65 -15.51 2.16 0.20
CA ARG A 65 -15.65 2.84 -1.07
C ARG A 65 -15.00 4.22 -0.95
N ILE A 66 -13.91 4.42 -1.69
CA ILE A 66 -13.32 5.74 -1.84
C ILE A 66 -14.20 6.52 -2.83
N GLN A 67 -14.83 7.58 -2.36
CA GLN A 67 -15.43 8.55 -3.27
C GLN A 67 -14.29 9.41 -3.83
N LEU A 68 -14.01 9.25 -5.12
CA LEU A 68 -13.20 10.20 -5.85
C LEU A 68 -14.07 11.45 -6.02
N THR A 69 -13.97 12.39 -5.10
CA THR A 69 -14.46 13.74 -5.34
C THR A 69 -13.66 14.33 -6.49
N GLU A 70 -14.25 15.22 -7.29
CA GLU A 70 -13.47 16.02 -8.23
C GLU A 70 -12.31 16.63 -7.46
N ARG A 71 -11.08 16.34 -7.89
CA ARG A 71 -9.88 16.97 -7.36
C ARG A 71 -10.15 18.48 -7.39
N PRO A 72 -10.18 19.20 -6.25
CA PRO A 72 -10.01 20.63 -6.35
C PRO A 72 -8.64 20.79 -7.01
N LEU A 73 -8.62 21.33 -8.23
CA LEU A 73 -7.43 21.80 -8.92
C LEU A 73 -6.84 22.95 -8.10
N THR A 74 -6.38 22.67 -6.88
CA THR A 74 -5.37 23.48 -6.25
C THR A 74 -4.08 22.95 -6.85
N LEU A 75 -3.72 23.53 -8.01
CA LEU A 75 -2.32 23.55 -8.40
C LEU A 75 -1.57 24.00 -7.14
N PRO A 76 -0.60 23.22 -6.63
CA PRO A 76 0.23 23.71 -5.55
C PRO A 76 0.76 25.09 -5.98
N PRO A 77 0.73 26.10 -5.09
CA PRO A 77 1.24 27.41 -5.44
C PRO A 77 2.63 27.23 -6.04
N ARG A 78 2.93 27.97 -7.11
CA ARG A 78 4.23 27.92 -7.78
C ARG A 78 5.30 27.95 -6.69
N PRO A 79 6.20 26.96 -6.60
CA PRO A 79 7.19 26.91 -5.54
C PRO A 79 7.94 28.25 -5.53
N SER A 80 8.01 28.87 -4.36
CA SER A 80 8.80 30.08 -4.18
C SER A 80 10.27 29.72 -4.40
N PRO A 81 11.07 30.60 -5.01
CA PRO A 81 12.50 30.38 -5.16
C PRO A 81 13.14 30.03 -3.81
N ALA A 82 13.85 28.91 -3.75
CA ALA A 82 14.61 28.52 -2.57
C ALA A 82 16.00 29.18 -2.60
N VAL A 83 16.59 29.36 -1.42
CA VAL A 83 17.97 29.83 -1.32
C VAL A 83 18.88 28.81 -2.00
N GLY A 84 19.56 29.24 -3.08
CA GLY A 84 20.47 28.38 -3.84
C GLY A 84 19.96 27.95 -5.22
N ASP A 85 18.71 28.27 -5.60
CA ASP A 85 18.18 27.96 -6.94
C ASP A 85 19.04 28.56 -8.06
N ASP A 86 19.56 29.77 -7.86
CA ASP A 86 20.47 30.43 -8.81
C ASP A 86 21.80 29.66 -8.94
N LEU A 87 22.32 29.13 -7.83
CA LEU A 87 23.55 28.35 -7.83
C LEU A 87 23.33 27.00 -8.51
N LEU A 88 22.22 26.32 -8.19
CA LEU A 88 21.84 25.06 -8.81
C LEU A 88 21.61 25.22 -10.31
N ALA A 89 20.97 26.31 -10.76
CA ALA A 89 20.79 26.61 -12.18
C ALA A 89 22.13 26.78 -12.90
N ARG A 90 23.06 27.58 -12.34
CA ARG A 90 24.40 27.79 -12.91
C ARG A 90 25.20 26.49 -13.03
N LEU A 91 25.15 25.65 -12.00
CA LEU A 91 25.80 24.34 -12.02
C LEU A 91 25.16 23.45 -13.08
N THR A 92 23.83 23.36 -13.12
CA THR A 92 23.12 22.53 -14.11
C THR A 92 23.47 22.92 -15.55
N ASP A 93 23.51 24.22 -15.85
CA ASP A 93 23.94 24.75 -17.15
C ASP A 93 25.38 24.39 -17.49
N GLN A 94 26.28 24.44 -16.51
CA GLN A 94 27.68 24.05 -16.71
C GLN A 94 27.81 22.56 -17.03
N TRP A 95 27.05 21.71 -16.35
CA TRP A 95 27.02 20.27 -16.61
C TRP A 95 26.41 19.95 -17.98
N ALA A 96 25.29 20.58 -18.34
CA ALA A 96 24.63 20.38 -19.64
C ALA A 96 25.56 20.73 -20.81
N ARG A 97 26.27 21.87 -20.72
CA ARG A 97 27.29 22.26 -21.72
C ARG A 97 28.42 21.24 -21.82
N ARG A 98 28.89 20.69 -20.69
CA ARG A 98 29.97 19.70 -20.68
C ARG A 98 29.54 18.36 -21.27
N LEU A 99 28.27 18.02 -21.16
CA LEU A 99 27.70 16.76 -21.62
C LEU A 99 27.07 16.84 -23.02
N ASP A 100 27.15 17.99 -23.70
CA ASP A 100 26.50 18.27 -25.00
C ASP A 100 25.00 17.94 -25.01
N VAL A 101 24.33 18.17 -23.88
CA VAL A 101 22.88 17.95 -23.76
C VAL A 101 22.18 19.20 -24.28
N THR A 102 21.56 19.10 -25.47
CA THR A 102 20.73 20.18 -26.01
C THR A 102 19.53 20.42 -25.10
N PRO A 103 19.41 21.59 -24.43
CA PRO A 103 18.25 21.86 -23.60
C PRO A 103 17.02 22.03 -24.50
N ALA A 104 16.03 21.15 -24.33
CA ALA A 104 14.74 21.30 -24.98
C ALA A 104 13.90 22.37 -24.25
N PRO A 105 13.28 23.34 -24.97
CA PRO A 105 12.36 24.28 -24.35
C PRO A 105 11.21 23.52 -23.67
N GLY A 106 11.05 23.71 -22.36
CA GLY A 106 10.07 22.98 -21.53
C GLY A 106 10.69 21.99 -20.54
N ALA A 107 11.99 21.70 -20.65
CA ALA A 107 12.72 20.83 -19.70
C ALA A 107 13.27 21.58 -18.47
N ALA A 108 12.92 22.85 -18.27
CA ALA A 108 13.33 23.60 -17.10
C ALA A 108 12.75 22.94 -15.84
N GLY A 109 13.62 22.29 -15.05
CA GLY A 109 13.27 21.53 -13.85
C GLY A 109 13.34 20.01 -13.99
N ALA A 110 13.65 19.47 -15.16
CA ALA A 110 13.95 18.05 -15.31
C ALA A 110 15.43 17.81 -14.99
N THR A 111 15.71 17.19 -13.84
CA THR A 111 17.05 16.65 -13.56
C THR A 111 17.36 15.58 -14.60
N VAL A 112 18.26 15.87 -15.53
CA VAL A 112 18.74 14.89 -16.51
C VAL A 112 19.74 13.97 -15.80
N SER A 113 19.28 12.79 -15.39
CA SER A 113 20.17 11.73 -14.90
C SER A 113 20.72 10.95 -16.10
N TYR A 114 22.00 11.14 -16.40
CA TYR A 114 22.71 10.34 -17.40
C TYR A 114 23.37 9.13 -16.73
N SER A 115 22.75 7.96 -16.85
CA SER A 115 23.31 6.68 -16.40
C SER A 115 24.05 6.02 -17.57
N GLN A 116 25.38 6.13 -17.62
CA GLN A 116 26.17 5.43 -18.63
C GLN A 116 26.52 4.02 -18.14
N THR A 117 25.66 3.04 -18.44
CA THR A 117 26.04 1.63 -18.32
C THR A 117 26.88 1.25 -19.53
N ARG A 118 28.21 1.20 -19.39
CA ARG A 118 29.04 0.43 -20.34
C ARG A 118 28.74 -1.05 -20.08
N SER A 119 27.88 -1.65 -20.89
CA SER A 119 27.71 -3.10 -20.97
C SER A 119 28.91 -3.72 -21.68
N GLY A 120 30.06 -3.72 -20.99
CA GLY A 120 31.19 -4.55 -21.34
C GLY A 120 30.96 -5.97 -20.85
N GLY A 121 30.14 -6.73 -21.58
CA GLY A 121 29.98 -8.18 -21.42
C GLY A 121 29.28 -8.62 -20.13
N GLY A 122 28.00 -9.03 -20.25
CA GLY A 122 27.29 -9.92 -19.33
C GLY A 122 27.39 -9.60 -17.84
N SER A 123 26.53 -8.71 -17.33
CA SER A 123 26.15 -8.73 -15.92
C SER A 123 24.64 -8.64 -15.82
N ASP A 124 24.08 -9.64 -15.17
CA ASP A 124 22.67 -9.84 -14.86
C ASP A 124 22.35 -9.06 -13.59
N ASP A 125 21.94 -7.80 -13.74
CA ASP A 125 21.57 -6.98 -12.58
C ASP A 125 20.05 -6.99 -12.45
N GLY A 126 19.51 -8.16 -12.12
CA GLY A 126 18.19 -8.29 -11.52
C GLY A 126 18.21 -7.61 -10.16
N THR A 127 17.46 -6.51 -10.02
CA THR A 127 17.23 -5.89 -8.71
C THR A 127 16.38 -6.83 -7.86
N ALA A 128 17.03 -7.63 -7.02
CA ALA A 128 16.38 -8.30 -5.91
C ALA A 128 15.96 -7.22 -4.90
N CYS A 129 14.65 -6.98 -4.79
CA CYS A 129 14.09 -6.30 -3.64
C CYS A 129 14.08 -7.30 -2.50
N ASP A 130 15.15 -7.33 -1.70
CA ASP A 130 15.16 -8.02 -0.42
C ASP A 130 14.10 -7.37 0.47
N SER A 131 13.02 -8.10 0.70
CA SER A 131 12.11 -7.91 1.83
C SER A 131 12.89 -8.24 3.10
N LEU A 132 13.18 -7.23 3.91
CA LEU A 132 13.75 -7.39 5.25
C LEU A 132 12.63 -7.54 6.28
N ASP A 133 12.88 -8.49 7.18
CA ASP A 133 12.07 -8.97 8.32
C ASP A 133 11.42 -7.88 9.19
#